data_AF-A0A059EZ33-F1
#
_entry.id   AF-A0A059EZ33-F1
#
_cell.length_a   1.000
_cell.length_b   1.000
_cell.length_c   1.000
_cell.angle_alpha   90.00
_cell.angle_beta   90.00
_cell.angle_gamma   90.00
#
_symmetry.space_group_name_H-M   'P 1'
#
loop_
_entity.id
_entity.type
_entity.pdbx_description
1 polymer ?
#
loop_
_entity_poly.entity_id
_entity_poly.type
_entity_poly.pdbx_seq_one_letter_code
_entity_poly.pdbx_strand_id
1 'polypeptide(L)'
;MFLIFLHSVIILVAVVGGVVLLGAGLMRAVSFIEDRTYAAKRRIELIIKIISALHVLLLFRGITKFLILFSLIAQFLFFSLLEDYPAFLPTNAYFLSGTICALINHFLFLRELVVNKLGVIETIIYFFVFVWITPFCFFLSLSANDENFAVKSKRRETFIGKFIKKIYQPNVKHISNK
;
A
#
# COMPACT_ATOMS: atom_id res chain seq x y z
N MET A 1 20.73 -38.99 -13.87
CA MET A 1 21.49 -37.91 -13.20
C MET A 1 21.53 -36.63 -14.02
N PHE A 2 21.93 -36.65 -15.30
CA PHE A 2 21.95 -35.47 -16.17
C PHE A 2 20.59 -34.73 -16.30
N LEU A 3 19.47 -35.46 -16.46
CA LEU A 3 18.13 -34.87 -16.55
C LEU A 3 17.68 -34.14 -15.27
N ILE A 4 18.07 -34.64 -14.09
CA ILE A 4 17.76 -34.00 -12.81
C ILE A 4 18.56 -32.70 -12.68
N PHE A 5 19.84 -32.73 -13.07
CA PHE A 5 20.68 -31.54 -13.14
C PHE A 5 20.09 -30.48 -14.08
N LEU A 6 19.67 -30.88 -15.29
CA LEU A 6 19.04 -29.96 -16.26
C LEU A 6 17.74 -29.35 -15.72
N HIS A 7 16.86 -30.15 -15.09
CA HIS A 7 15.65 -29.63 -14.44
C HIS A 7 15.96 -28.61 -13.35
N SER A 8 16.94 -28.88 -12.49
CA SER A 8 17.35 -27.95 -11.44
C SER A 8 17.87 -26.63 -12.00
N VAL A 9 18.65 -26.67 -13.09
CA VAL A 9 19.14 -25.47 -13.78
C VAL A 9 17.99 -24.68 -14.39
N ILE A 10 17.03 -25.34 -15.04
CA ILE A 10 15.85 -24.66 -15.60
C ILE A 10 15.02 -23.99 -14.51
N ILE A 11 14.78 -24.67 -13.38
CA ILE A 11 14.05 -24.09 -12.23
C ILE A 11 14.81 -22.87 -11.69
N LEU A 12 16.13 -22.96 -11.54
CA LEU A 12 16.94 -21.83 -11.07
C LEU A 12 16.83 -20.63 -12.02
N VAL A 13 17.01 -20.85 -13.33
CA VAL A 13 16.88 -19.79 -14.34
C VAL A 13 15.47 -19.20 -14.33
N ALA A 14 14.43 -20.03 -14.18
CA ALA A 14 13.04 -19.56 -14.09
C ALA A 14 12.79 -18.71 -12.84
N VAL A 15 13.33 -19.09 -11.68
CA VAL A 15 13.21 -18.32 -10.44
C VAL A 15 13.94 -16.98 -10.57
N VAL A 16 15.19 -16.99 -11.06
CA VAL A 16 15.96 -15.76 -11.27
C VAL A 16 15.26 -14.84 -12.26
N GLY A 17 14.83 -15.37 -13.41
CA GLY A 17 14.06 -14.62 -14.40
C GLY A 17 12.76 -14.06 -13.84
N GLY A 18 12.05 -14.84 -13.02
CA GLY A 18 10.84 -14.41 -12.33
C GLY A 18 11.08 -13.21 -11.40
N VAL A 19 12.14 -13.24 -10.59
CA VAL A 19 12.50 -12.11 -9.71
C VAL A 19 12.85 -10.86 -10.53
N VAL A 20 13.62 -11.02 -11.62
CA VAL A 20 13.98 -9.89 -12.50
C VAL A 20 12.74 -9.28 -13.15
N LEU A 21 11.81 -10.10 -13.64
CA LEU A 21 10.56 -9.65 -14.26
C LEU A 21 9.65 -8.95 -13.24
N LEU A 22 9.56 -9.46 -12.01
CA LEU A 22 8.84 -8.82 -10.93
C LEU A 22 9.44 -7.43 -10.63
N GLY A 23 10.76 -7.34 -10.44
CA GLY A 23 11.44 -6.06 -10.21
C GLY A 23 11.22 -5.06 -11.35
N ALA A 24 11.37 -5.50 -12.60
CA ALA A 24 11.10 -4.66 -13.78
C ALA A 24 9.63 -4.21 -13.85
N GLY A 25 8.68 -5.07 -13.48
CA GLY A 25 7.27 -4.75 -13.38
C GLY A 25 6.98 -3.67 -12.34
N LEU A 26 7.60 -3.78 -11.16
CA LEU A 26 7.47 -2.78 -10.09
C LEU A 26 8.07 -1.43 -10.48
N MET A 27 9.26 -1.41 -11.07
CA MET A 27 9.87 -0.15 -11.56
C MET A 27 8.98 0.53 -12.59
N ARG A 28 8.42 -0.22 -13.55
CA ARG A 28 7.47 0.34 -14.53
C ARG A 28 6.19 0.85 -13.87
N ALA A 29 5.70 0.17 -12.85
CA ALA A 29 4.52 0.61 -12.11
C ALA A 29 4.78 1.93 -11.37
N VAL A 30 5.94 2.06 -10.73
CA VAL A 30 6.37 3.29 -10.03
C VAL A 30 6.50 4.45 -11.03
N SER A 31 7.27 4.29 -12.11
CA SER A 31 7.40 5.33 -13.13
C SER A 31 6.05 5.70 -13.76
N PHE A 32 5.14 4.74 -13.95
CA PHE A 32 3.78 5.03 -14.41
C PHE A 32 2.98 5.89 -13.42
N ILE A 33 3.14 5.65 -12.12
CA ILE A 33 2.49 6.44 -11.07
C ILE A 33 3.06 7.87 -11.04
N GLU A 34 4.38 8.01 -11.14
CA GLU A 34 5.08 9.30 -11.18
C GLU A 34 4.64 10.15 -12.38
N ASP A 35 4.70 9.56 -13.59
CA ASP A 35 4.39 10.27 -14.83
C ASP A 35 2.89 10.58 -14.99
N ARG A 36 2.02 9.73 -14.45
CA ARG A 36 0.57 9.77 -14.71
C ARG A 36 -0.27 9.56 -13.46
N THR A 37 -0.03 10.36 -12.44
CA THR A 37 -0.74 10.32 -11.14
C THR A 37 -2.27 10.24 -11.27
N TYR A 38 -2.91 11.06 -12.12
CA TYR A 38 -4.36 11.00 -12.33
C TYR A 38 -4.84 9.70 -12.99
N ALA A 39 -4.05 9.13 -13.90
CA ALA A 39 -4.36 7.84 -14.51
C ALA A 39 -4.17 6.71 -13.49
N ALA A 40 -3.11 6.76 -12.67
CA ALA A 40 -2.88 5.83 -11.58
C ALA A 40 -4.03 5.86 -10.58
N LYS A 41 -4.50 7.04 -10.14
CA LYS A 41 -5.68 7.21 -9.29
C LYS A 41 -6.89 6.45 -9.83
N ARG A 42 -7.23 6.66 -11.11
CA ARG A 42 -8.35 5.99 -11.78
C ARG A 42 -8.18 4.47 -11.87
N ARG A 43 -6.95 3.99 -12.09
CA ARG A 43 -6.64 2.55 -12.11
C ARG A 43 -6.82 1.92 -10.74
N ILE A 44 -6.33 2.57 -9.67
CA ILE A 44 -6.49 2.11 -8.29
C ILE A 44 -7.98 2.10 -7.91
N GLU A 45 -8.73 3.15 -8.25
CA GLU A 45 -10.17 3.21 -8.03
C GLU A 45 -10.91 2.03 -8.71
N LEU A 46 -10.56 1.72 -9.96
CA LEU A 46 -11.11 0.58 -10.68
C LEU A 46 -10.76 -0.74 -10.00
N ILE A 47 -9.51 -0.91 -9.55
CA ILE A 47 -9.04 -2.09 -8.81
C ILE A 47 -9.89 -2.28 -7.55
N ILE A 48 -10.08 -1.23 -6.75
CA ILE A 48 -10.92 -1.28 -5.55
C ILE A 48 -12.36 -1.69 -5.86
N LYS A 49 -12.97 -1.11 -6.90
CA LYS A 49 -14.34 -1.44 -7.32
C LYS A 49 -14.48 -2.90 -7.74
N ILE A 50 -13.54 -3.40 -8.56
CA ILE A 50 -13.52 -4.79 -9.02
C ILE A 50 -13.37 -5.73 -7.82
N ILE A 51 -12.41 -5.47 -6.92
CA ILE A 51 -12.17 -6.32 -5.76
C ILE A 51 -13.35 -6.30 -4.80
N SER A 52 -13.97 -5.13 -4.59
CA SER A 52 -15.17 -5.03 -3.75
C SER A 52 -16.31 -5.87 -4.33
N ALA A 53 -16.52 -5.84 -5.65
CA ALA A 53 -17.49 -6.70 -6.33
C ALA A 53 -17.13 -8.19 -6.20
N LEU A 54 -15.86 -8.56 -6.36
CA LEU A 54 -15.38 -9.93 -6.17
C LEU A 54 -15.60 -10.42 -4.73
N HIS A 55 -15.46 -9.55 -3.72
CA HIS A 55 -15.78 -9.89 -2.33
C HIS A 55 -17.27 -10.17 -2.10
N VAL A 56 -18.15 -9.41 -2.76
CA VAL A 56 -19.59 -9.70 -2.74
C VAL A 56 -19.87 -11.06 -3.40
N LEU A 57 -19.19 -11.40 -4.50
CA LEU A 57 -19.34 -12.70 -5.14
C LEU A 57 -18.88 -13.87 -4.25
N LEU A 58 -17.90 -13.66 -3.36
CA LEU A 58 -17.47 -14.68 -2.40
C LEU A 58 -18.58 -15.09 -1.41
N LEU A 59 -19.62 -14.27 -1.21
CA LEU A 59 -20.76 -14.64 -0.38
C LEU A 59 -21.48 -15.89 -0.91
N PHE A 60 -21.54 -16.05 -2.24
CA PHE A 60 -22.17 -17.22 -2.87
C PHE A 60 -21.34 -18.50 -2.69
N ARG A 61 -20.05 -18.35 -2.36
CA ARG A 61 -19.11 -19.47 -2.19
C ARG A 61 -19.09 -20.03 -0.76
N GLY A 62 -19.95 -19.52 0.12
CA GLY A 62 -20.08 -19.99 1.51
C GLY A 62 -19.02 -19.46 2.47
N ILE A 63 -18.25 -18.43 2.08
CA ILE A 63 -17.27 -17.79 2.98
C ILE A 63 -18.00 -17.03 4.10
N THR A 64 -17.43 -17.05 5.30
CA THR A 64 -17.94 -16.37 6.49
C THR A 64 -18.28 -14.89 6.20
N LYS A 65 -19.55 -14.51 6.38
CA LYS A 65 -20.04 -13.14 6.12
C LYS A 65 -19.26 -12.06 6.87
N PHE A 66 -18.79 -12.35 8.09
CA PHE A 66 -17.96 -11.45 8.89
C PHE A 66 -16.63 -11.10 8.22
N LEU A 67 -15.97 -12.08 7.60
CA LEU A 67 -14.71 -11.88 6.89
C LEU A 67 -14.91 -11.00 5.65
N ILE A 68 -15.99 -11.23 4.91
CA ILE A 68 -16.34 -10.42 3.75
C ILE A 68 -16.68 -8.99 4.16
N LEU A 69 -17.46 -8.81 5.22
CA LEU A 69 -17.76 -7.49 5.77
C LEU A 69 -16.48 -6.74 6.14
N PHE A 70 -15.56 -7.41 6.85
CA PHE A 70 -14.29 -6.81 7.24
C PHE A 70 -13.43 -6.44 6.02
N SER A 71 -13.42 -7.29 4.99
CA SER A 71 -12.74 -7.00 3.72
C SER A 71 -13.33 -5.78 3.02
N LEU A 72 -14.66 -5.65 2.99
CA LEU A 72 -15.33 -4.49 2.39
C LEU A 72 -15.05 -3.20 3.18
N ILE A 73 -14.97 -3.27 4.51
CA ILE A 73 -14.54 -2.14 5.34
C ILE A 73 -13.11 -1.72 4.98
N ALA A 74 -12.19 -2.67 4.82
CA ALA A 74 -10.82 -2.37 4.38
C ALA A 74 -10.83 -1.66 3.02
N GLN A 75 -11.60 -2.18 2.05
CA GLN A 75 -11.69 -1.54 0.73
C GLN A 75 -12.35 -0.16 0.78
N PHE A 76 -13.32 0.05 1.67
CA PHE A 76 -13.91 1.36 1.87
C PHE A 76 -12.91 2.37 2.43
N LEU A 77 -12.08 1.98 3.41
CA LEU A 77 -11.03 2.86 3.96
C LEU A 77 -10.02 3.26 2.87
N PHE A 78 -9.61 2.32 2.03
CA PHE A 78 -8.76 2.61 0.88
C PHE A 78 -9.47 3.43 -0.21
N PHE A 79 -10.78 3.26 -0.36
CA PHE A 79 -11.59 4.09 -1.24
C PHE A 79 -11.63 5.54 -0.77
N SER A 80 -11.86 5.78 0.53
CA SER A 80 -11.79 7.12 1.12
C SER A 80 -10.40 7.75 0.97
N LEU A 81 -9.33 6.95 1.07
CA LEU A 81 -7.97 7.43 0.87
C LEU A 81 -7.72 7.98 -0.55
N LEU A 82 -8.49 7.58 -1.57
CA LEU A 82 -8.36 8.12 -2.93
C LEU A 82 -8.68 9.63 -2.99
N GLU A 83 -9.43 10.18 -2.04
CA GLU A 83 -9.70 11.63 -1.98
C GLU A 83 -8.40 12.42 -1.81
N ASP A 84 -7.52 11.95 -0.92
CA ASP A 84 -6.22 12.57 -0.64
C ASP A 84 -5.11 12.18 -1.66
N TYR A 85 -5.41 11.26 -2.59
CA TYR A 85 -4.46 10.80 -3.60
C TYR A 85 -4.11 11.90 -4.64
N PRO A 86 -2.84 12.09 -5.01
CA PRO A 86 -1.66 11.28 -4.66
C PRO A 86 -0.94 11.72 -3.38
N ALA A 87 -1.33 12.84 -2.78
CA ALA A 87 -0.55 13.54 -1.76
C ALA A 87 -0.84 13.09 -0.31
N PHE A 88 -1.22 11.83 -0.11
CA PHE A 88 -1.43 11.27 1.23
C PHE A 88 -0.10 10.89 1.89
N LEU A 89 -0.02 11.07 3.21
CA LEU A 89 1.15 10.69 4.01
C LEU A 89 0.94 9.32 4.67
N PRO A 90 2.01 8.65 5.11
CA PRO A 90 1.91 7.41 5.90
C PRO A 90 1.16 7.59 7.23
N THR A 91 1.08 8.83 7.73
CA THR A 91 0.35 9.19 8.95
C THR A 91 -1.12 9.50 8.72
N ASN A 92 -1.61 9.41 7.48
CA ASN A 92 -3.03 9.61 7.18
C ASN A 92 -3.87 8.54 7.90
N ALA A 93 -4.94 8.96 8.56
CA ALA A 93 -5.81 8.07 9.33
C ALA A 93 -6.40 6.95 8.48
N TYR A 94 -6.82 7.23 7.24
CA TYR A 94 -7.37 6.22 6.32
C TYR A 94 -6.30 5.23 5.87
N PHE A 95 -5.08 5.68 5.62
CA PHE A 95 -3.98 4.79 5.25
C PHE A 95 -3.56 3.87 6.40
N LEU A 96 -3.40 4.42 7.60
CA LEU A 96 -3.00 3.65 8.77
C LEU A 96 -4.10 2.65 9.17
N SER A 97 -5.34 3.12 9.28
CA SER A 97 -6.48 2.25 9.62
C SER A 97 -6.75 1.20 8.53
N GLY A 98 -6.67 1.57 7.26
CA GLY A 98 -6.80 0.66 6.12
C GLY A 98 -5.71 -0.42 6.11
N THR A 99 -4.47 -0.05 6.42
CA THR A 99 -3.34 -1.00 6.52
C THR A 99 -3.51 -1.96 7.68
N ILE A 100 -3.87 -1.48 8.88
CA ILE A 100 -4.15 -2.32 10.04
C ILE A 100 -5.33 -3.27 9.74
N CYS A 101 -6.38 -2.75 9.12
CA CYS A 101 -7.53 -3.54 8.70
C CYS A 101 -7.12 -4.61 7.67
N ALA A 102 -6.30 -4.28 6.67
CA ALA A 102 -5.77 -5.27 5.72
C ALA A 102 -4.94 -6.37 6.40
N LEU A 103 -4.13 -6.02 7.41
CA LEU A 103 -3.34 -6.98 8.17
C LEU A 103 -4.20 -7.93 9.01
N ILE A 104 -5.24 -7.41 9.66
CA ILE A 104 -6.21 -8.26 10.37
C ILE A 104 -6.94 -9.16 9.36
N ASN A 105 -7.34 -8.60 8.21
CA ASN A 105 -8.05 -9.34 7.16
C ASN A 105 -7.20 -10.48 6.61
N HIS A 106 -5.89 -10.26 6.48
CA HIS A 106 -4.92 -11.28 6.10
C HIS A 106 -4.95 -12.49 7.04
N PHE A 107 -4.91 -12.28 8.36
CA PHE A 107 -4.99 -13.39 9.32
C PHE A 107 -6.35 -14.09 9.32
N LEU A 108 -7.44 -13.35 9.13
CA LEU A 108 -8.78 -13.92 9.01
C LEU A 108 -8.92 -14.81 7.76
N PHE A 109 -8.39 -14.35 6.61
CA PHE A 109 -8.35 -15.15 5.40
C PHE A 109 -7.46 -16.38 5.55
N LEU A 110 -6.26 -16.27 6.15
CA LEU A 110 -5.41 -17.43 6.40
C LEU A 110 -6.13 -18.49 7.23
N ARG A 111 -6.87 -18.09 8.28
CA ARG A 111 -7.69 -19.00 9.08
C ARG A 111 -8.73 -19.72 8.21
N GLU A 112 -9.49 -18.99 7.40
CA GLU A 112 -10.51 -19.63 6.55
C GLU A 112 -9.92 -20.51 5.45
N LEU A 113 -8.78 -20.14 4.88
CA LEU A 113 -8.08 -20.95 3.88
C LEU A 113 -7.63 -22.31 4.47
N VAL A 114 -7.14 -22.30 5.71
CA VAL A 114 -6.72 -23.51 6.44
C VAL A 114 -7.91 -24.38 6.83
N VAL A 115 -8.97 -23.78 7.39
CA VAL A 115 -10.17 -24.53 7.83
C VAL A 115 -10.86 -25.21 6.65
N ASN A 116 -10.98 -24.52 5.52
CA ASN A 116 -11.62 -25.05 4.31
C ASN A 116 -10.69 -25.89 3.43
N LYS A 117 -9.44 -26.12 3.86
CA LYS A 117 -8.41 -26.94 3.15
C LYS A 117 -8.27 -26.57 1.67
N LEU A 118 -8.22 -25.28 1.38
CA LEU A 118 -8.12 -24.80 0.00
C LEU A 118 -6.77 -25.13 -0.62
N GLY A 119 -6.76 -25.35 -1.94
CA GLY A 119 -5.53 -25.65 -2.67
C GLY A 119 -4.51 -24.51 -2.61
N VAL A 120 -3.24 -24.84 -2.84
CA VAL A 120 -2.13 -23.86 -2.80
C VAL A 120 -2.34 -22.71 -3.80
N ILE A 121 -2.81 -23.02 -5.01
CA ILE A 121 -3.07 -22.02 -6.05
C ILE A 121 -4.21 -21.08 -5.62
N GLU A 122 -5.30 -21.62 -5.08
CA GLU A 122 -6.41 -20.81 -4.58
C GLU A 122 -5.94 -19.90 -3.44
N THR A 123 -5.15 -20.42 -2.51
CA THR A 123 -4.55 -19.67 -1.41
C THR A 123 -3.75 -18.47 -1.91
N ILE A 124 -2.89 -18.67 -2.92
CA ILE A 124 -2.10 -17.59 -3.54
C ILE A 124 -3.02 -16.53 -4.17
N ILE A 125 -4.05 -16.94 -4.92
CA ILE A 125 -5.00 -16.00 -5.54
C ILE A 125 -5.74 -15.19 -4.47
N TYR A 126 -6.27 -15.85 -3.44
CA TYR A 126 -6.93 -15.16 -2.32
C TYR A 126 -6.02 -14.14 -1.66
N PHE A 127 -4.80 -14.56 -1.39
CA PHE A 127 -3.82 -13.74 -0.72
C PHE A 127 -3.47 -12.49 -1.53
N PHE A 128 -2.97 -12.67 -2.75
CA PHE A 128 -2.44 -11.56 -3.53
C PHE A 128 -3.56 -10.69 -4.12
N VAL A 129 -4.66 -11.28 -4.58
CA VAL A 129 -5.71 -10.55 -5.29
C VAL A 129 -6.75 -9.95 -4.35
N PHE A 130 -7.20 -10.66 -3.32
CA PHE A 130 -8.29 -10.15 -2.48
C PHE A 130 -7.78 -9.29 -1.32
N VAL A 131 -6.64 -9.68 -0.74
CA VAL A 131 -6.11 -9.00 0.44
C VAL A 131 -5.08 -7.95 0.09
N TRP A 132 -4.10 -8.27 -0.77
CA TRP A 132 -2.89 -7.45 -0.89
C TRP A 132 -2.83 -6.48 -2.08
N ILE A 133 -3.50 -6.73 -3.20
CA ILE A 133 -3.37 -5.87 -4.38
C ILE A 133 -3.74 -4.41 -4.09
N THR A 134 -4.81 -4.14 -3.33
CA THR A 134 -5.22 -2.76 -2.98
C THR A 134 -4.18 -2.08 -2.08
N PRO A 135 -3.82 -2.62 -0.89
CA PRO A 135 -2.76 -2.02 -0.07
C PRO A 135 -1.46 -1.82 -0.85
N PHE A 136 -1.07 -2.81 -1.67
CA PHE A 136 0.16 -2.78 -2.44
C PHE A 136 0.19 -1.62 -3.45
N CYS A 137 -0.93 -1.33 -4.12
CA CYS A 137 -1.02 -0.16 -4.99
C CYS A 137 -0.78 1.16 -4.24
N PHE A 138 -1.26 1.30 -3.00
CA PHE A 138 -1.02 2.49 -2.18
C PHE A 138 0.42 2.55 -1.66
N PHE A 139 1.03 1.42 -1.28
CA PHE A 139 2.45 1.38 -0.92
C PHE A 139 3.36 1.76 -2.08
N LEU A 140 3.08 1.24 -3.28
CA LEU A 140 3.80 1.64 -4.49
C LEU A 140 3.61 3.13 -4.80
N SER A 141 2.40 3.66 -4.61
CA SER A 141 2.14 5.08 -4.82
C SER A 141 2.84 5.97 -3.81
N LEU A 142 3.01 5.52 -2.56
CA LEU A 142 3.79 6.23 -1.56
C LEU A 142 5.27 6.29 -1.97
N SER A 143 5.83 5.15 -2.36
CA SER A 143 7.22 5.05 -2.83
C SER A 143 7.50 5.96 -4.03
N ALA A 144 6.53 6.11 -4.93
CA ALA A 144 6.61 6.99 -6.10
C ALA A 144 6.52 8.49 -5.74
N ASN A 145 5.88 8.83 -4.61
CA ASN A 145 5.61 10.23 -4.26
C ASN A 145 6.57 10.79 -3.19
N ASP A 146 7.30 9.94 -2.46
CA ASP A 146 8.26 10.36 -1.44
C ASP A 146 9.38 11.25 -2.01
N GLU A 147 9.77 11.06 -3.29
CA GLU A 147 10.75 11.92 -3.97
C GLU A 147 10.26 13.37 -4.13
N ASN A 148 8.96 13.56 -4.35
CA ASN A 148 8.35 14.87 -4.54
C ASN A 148 8.25 15.68 -3.24
N PHE A 149 8.23 15.02 -2.09
CA PHE A 149 8.08 15.69 -0.79
C PHE A 149 9.39 16.14 -0.14
N ALA A 150 10.55 15.66 -0.61
CA ALA A 150 11.85 15.95 -0.02
C ALA A 150 12.24 17.45 -0.03
N VAL A 151 11.55 18.31 -0.79
CA VAL A 151 11.87 19.76 -0.90
C VAL A 151 10.92 20.68 -0.12
N LYS A 152 9.77 20.20 0.38
CA LYS A 152 8.89 21.03 1.25
C LYS A 152 9.22 20.85 2.74
N SER A 153 10.49 21.02 3.11
CA SER A 153 10.85 21.30 4.49
C SER A 153 10.34 22.70 4.87
N LYS A 154 9.05 22.80 5.18
CA LYS A 154 8.57 23.90 6.02
C LYS A 154 9.14 23.59 7.40
N ARG A 155 10.32 24.15 7.67
CA ARG A 155 11.09 24.05 8.91
C ARG A 155 10.13 24.09 10.10
N ARG A 156 9.71 22.93 10.62
CA ARG A 156 8.92 22.88 11.85
C ARG A 156 9.89 23.25 12.96
N GLU A 157 9.68 24.43 13.55
CA GLU A 157 10.40 24.80 14.76
C GLU A 157 10.11 23.74 15.82
N THR A 158 11.10 22.90 16.10
CA THR A 158 11.05 21.91 17.19
C THR A 158 10.87 22.64 18.52
N PHE A 159 10.33 21.96 19.53
CA PHE A 159 10.21 22.53 20.88
C PHE A 159 11.56 23.06 21.39
N ILE A 160 12.65 22.35 21.07
CA ILE A 160 14.03 22.78 21.35
C ILE A 160 14.38 24.05 20.58
N GLY A 161 14.02 24.15 19.30
CA GLY A 161 14.21 25.37 18.51
C GLY A 161 13.48 26.58 19.09
N LYS A 162 12.25 26.41 19.58
CA LYS A 162 11.51 27.47 20.29
C LYS A 162 12.14 27.82 21.63
N PHE A 163 12.63 26.84 22.36
CA PHE A 163 13.27 27.02 23.66
C PHE A 163 14.61 27.76 23.53
N ILE A 164 15.42 27.40 22.54
CA ILE A 164 16.69 28.08 22.23
C ILE A 164 16.44 29.52 21.77
N LYS A 165 15.45 29.75 20.90
CA LYS A 165 15.08 31.11 20.45
C LYS A 165 14.61 31.98 21.62
N LYS A 166 13.86 31.39 22.57
CA LYS A 166 13.41 32.06 23.80
C LYS A 166 14.55 32.38 24.77
N ILE A 167 15.61 31.56 24.81
CA ILE A 167 16.79 31.79 25.65
C ILE A 167 17.78 32.77 24.98
N TYR A 168 17.91 32.73 23.65
CA TYR A 168 18.92 33.48 22.91
C TYR A 168 18.44 34.84 22.36
N GLN A 169 17.15 35.17 22.40
CA GLN A 169 16.65 36.51 22.09
C GLN A 169 16.29 37.30 23.36
N PRO A 170 17.25 37.84 24.12
CA PRO A 170 16.96 38.93 25.02
C PRO A 170 16.85 40.22 24.18
N ASN A 171 15.63 40.71 23.99
CA ASN A 171 15.34 42.11 23.69
C ASN A 171 16.14 42.77 22.55
N VAL A 172 15.79 42.50 21.29
CA VAL A 172 15.93 43.54 20.26
C VAL A 172 14.65 44.38 20.32
N LYS A 173 14.69 45.43 21.14
CA LYS A 173 13.70 46.51 21.10
C LYS A 173 13.63 47.01 19.66
N HIS A 174 12.49 46.83 19.00
CA HIS A 174 12.14 47.63 17.84
C HIS A 174 12.12 49.08 18.29
N ILE A 175 13.18 49.83 17.98
CA ILE A 175 13.15 51.28 18.03
C ILE A 175 12.22 51.71 16.90
N SER A 176 10.98 52.00 17.28
CA SER A 176 9.99 52.73 16.48
C SER A 176 10.58 54.08 16.13
N ASN A 177 10.97 54.29 14.87
CA ASN A 177 11.22 55.63 14.35
C ASN A 177 9.92 56.16 13.72
N LYS A 178 9.51 57.33 14.23
CA LYS A 178 8.58 58.26 13.60
C LYS A 178 9.11 58.72 12.25
#